data_AF-A0A9D2QQ84-F1
#
_entry.id   AF-A0A9D2QQ84-F1
#
_cell.length_a   1.000
_cell.length_b   1.000
_cell.length_c   1.000
_cell.angle_alpha   90.00
_cell.angle_beta   90.00
_cell.angle_gamma   90.00
#
_symmetry.space_group_name_H-M   'P 1'
#
loop_
_entity.id
_entity.type
_entity.pdbx_description
1 polymer ?
#
loop_
_entity_poly.entity_id
_entity_poly.type
_entity_poly.pdbx_seq_one_letter_code
_entity_poly.pdbx_strand_id
1 'polypeptide(L)'
;MLEYEAFGRKYPIQLKVTSYLNNGNLAIQMYDWIEGYPEPWAMLTVNLWDVCEKDCAYVDTNNNGKKILDWIKKNNLGRVTGRERCSGY
;
A
#
# COMPACT_ATOMS: atom_id res chain seq x y z
N MET A 1 13.01 -3.67 6.87
CA MET A 1 11.72 -4.37 6.67
C MET A 1 10.77 -3.92 7.76
N LEU A 2 9.47 -3.91 7.47
CA LEU A 2 8.42 -3.44 8.35
C LEU A 2 7.55 -4.63 8.76
N GLU A 3 7.30 -4.81 10.05
CA GLU A 3 6.45 -5.90 10.54
C GLU A 3 4.97 -5.57 10.30
N TYR A 4 4.24 -6.44 9.61
CA TYR A 4 2.80 -6.34 9.38
C TYR A 4 2.07 -7.55 9.96
N GLU A 5 1.01 -7.31 10.75
CA GLU A 5 0.21 -8.39 11.34
C GLU A 5 -1.02 -8.67 10.48
N ALA A 6 -1.12 -9.89 9.96
CA ALA A 6 -2.25 -10.38 9.17
C ALA A 6 -2.49 -11.86 9.48
N PHE A 7 -3.74 -12.33 9.40
CA PHE A 7 -4.08 -13.75 9.61
C PHE A 7 -3.52 -14.37 10.92
N GLY A 8 -3.36 -13.56 11.98
CA GLY A 8 -2.78 -14.00 13.25
C GLY A 8 -1.27 -14.25 13.24
N ARG A 9 -0.55 -13.80 12.21
CA ARG A 9 0.91 -13.92 12.06
C ARG A 9 1.54 -12.57 11.74
N LYS A 10 2.84 -12.45 12.01
CA LYS A 10 3.65 -11.27 11.70
C LYS A 10 4.51 -11.54 10.47
N TYR A 11 4.33 -10.72 9.44
CA TYR A 11 5.04 -10.81 8.18
C TYR A 11 6.08 -9.69 8.09
N PRO A 12 7.35 -10.02 7.78
CA PRO A 12 8.33 -9.01 7.42
C PRO A 12 8.03 -8.50 6.00
N ILE A 13 7.58 -7.25 5.90
CA ILE A 13 7.21 -6.63 4.63
C ILE A 13 8.33 -5.72 4.14
N GLN A 14 8.66 -5.84 2.86
CA GLN A 14 9.44 -4.88 2.09
C GLN A 14 8.51 -4.08 1.18
N LEU A 15 8.74 -2.77 1.10
CA LEU A 15 8.04 -1.88 0.18
C LEU A 15 8.93 -1.57 -1.00
N LYS A 16 8.41 -1.75 -2.22
CA LYS A 16 9.07 -1.38 -3.47
C LYS A 16 8.29 -0.25 -4.12
N VAL A 17 8.94 0.91 -4.22
CA VAL A 17 8.39 2.10 -4.87
C VAL A 17 8.56 1.99 -6.37
N THR A 18 7.48 2.26 -7.10
CA THR A 18 7.41 2.32 -8.57
C THR A 18 6.33 3.32 -8.97
N SER A 19 5.92 3.30 -10.24
CA SER A 19 4.83 4.12 -10.76
C SER A 19 3.85 3.28 -11.58
N TYR A 20 2.56 3.62 -11.53
CA TYR A 20 1.57 3.05 -12.44
C TYR A 20 1.79 3.60 -13.85
N LEU A 21 1.84 2.71 -14.84
CA LEU A 21 2.22 3.06 -16.21
C LEU A 21 1.23 4.00 -16.91
N ASN A 22 -0.04 3.98 -16.54
CA ASN A 22 -1.12 4.72 -17.19
C ASN A 22 -1.18 6.21 -16.82
N ASN A 23 -0.74 6.59 -15.63
CA ASN A 23 -0.90 7.95 -15.10
C ASN A 23 0.36 8.49 -14.39
N GLY A 24 1.39 7.65 -14.17
CA GLY A 24 2.59 8.01 -13.41
C GLY A 24 2.37 8.13 -11.89
N ASN A 25 1.18 7.81 -11.38
CA ASN A 25 0.89 7.85 -9.95
C ASN A 25 1.79 6.88 -9.18
N LEU A 26 2.04 7.23 -7.92
CA LEU A 26 2.83 6.41 -7.00
C LEU A 26 2.22 5.01 -6.88
N ALA A 27 3.04 4.02 -7.18
CA ALA A 27 2.72 2.61 -7.00
C ALA A 27 3.67 2.03 -5.95
N ILE A 28 3.12 1.37 -4.93
CA ILE A 28 3.94 0.69 -3.92
C ILE A 28 3.53 -0.78 -3.88
N GLN A 29 4.44 -1.65 -4.30
CA GLN A 29 4.29 -3.10 -4.18
C GLN A 29 4.85 -3.56 -2.82
N MET A 30 4.09 -4.39 -2.13
CA MET A 30 4.49 -5.06 -0.90
C MET A 30 5.01 -6.46 -1.26
N TYR A 31 6.14 -6.83 -0.65
CA TYR A 31 6.68 -8.18 -0.67
C TYR A 31 6.81 -8.70 0.74
N ASP A 32 6.32 -9.90 1.02
CA ASP A 32 6.59 -10.59 2.27
C ASP A 32 7.87 -11.43 2.16
N TRP A 33 8.52 -11.61 3.31
CA TRP A 33 9.80 -12.31 3.42
C TRP A 33 9.75 -13.42 4.47
N ILE A 34 8.56 -13.94 4.79
CA ILE A 34 8.39 -14.87 5.92
C ILE A 34 9.16 -16.18 5.70
N GLU A 35 9.22 -16.65 4.45
CA GLU A 35 9.96 -17.85 4.03
C GLU A 35 11.43 -17.57 3.66
N GLY A 36 11.94 -16.35 3.93
CA GLY A 36 13.32 -15.97 3.66
C GLY A 36 13.63 -15.53 2.21
N TYR A 37 12.62 -15.50 1.34
CA TYR A 37 12.69 -14.95 -0.02
C TYR A 37 11.47 -14.05 -0.30
N PRO A 38 11.54 -13.09 -1.25
CA PRO A 38 10.45 -12.14 -1.48
C PRO A 38 9.29 -12.79 -2.23
N GLU A 39 8.11 -12.84 -1.60
CA GLU A 39 6.85 -13.22 -2.24
C GLU A 39 5.95 -11.99 -2.44
N PRO A 40 5.29 -11.83 -3.60
CA PRO A 40 4.35 -10.74 -3.81
C PRO A 40 3.17 -10.82 -2.83
N TRP A 41 3.01 -9.79 -2.00
CA TRP A 41 1.94 -9.72 -1.00
C TRP A 41 0.70 -8.98 -1.52
N ALA A 42 0.84 -7.68 -1.80
CA ALA A 42 -0.25 -6.82 -2.29
C ALA A 42 0.29 -5.48 -2.83
N MET A 43 -0.57 -4.72 -3.51
CA MET A 43 -0.31 -3.29 -3.75
C MET A 43 -0.79 -2.49 -2.54
N LEU A 44 0.06 -1.61 -2.00
CA LEU A 44 -0.32 -0.71 -0.91
C LEU A 44 -1.17 0.46 -1.42
N THR A 45 -0.90 0.91 -2.65
CA THR A 45 -1.64 1.96 -3.35
C THR A 45 -2.64 1.35 -4.33
N VAL A 46 -3.61 2.15 -4.79
CA VAL A 46 -4.55 1.74 -5.84
C VAL A 46 -4.25 2.43 -7.18
N ASN A 47 -4.42 1.71 -8.29
CA ASN A 47 -4.34 2.28 -9.63
C ASN A 47 -5.68 2.93 -9.99
N LEU A 48 -5.73 4.26 -10.00
CA LEU A 48 -6.91 5.04 -10.36
C LEU A 48 -6.68 5.79 -11.67
N TRP A 49 -7.73 6.05 -12.45
CA TRP A 49 -7.56 6.79 -13.70
C TRP A 49 -7.08 8.23 -13.51
N ASP A 50 -7.51 8.90 -12.43
CA ASP A 50 -7.09 10.29 -12.20
C ASP A 50 -5.66 10.37 -11.68
N VAL A 51 -4.96 11.41 -12.10
CA VAL A 51 -3.65 11.77 -11.53
C VAL A 51 -3.85 12.27 -10.11
N CYS A 52 -3.10 11.71 -9.17
CA CYS A 52 -3.14 12.14 -7.77
C CYS A 52 -2.44 13.50 -7.61
N GLU A 53 -2.82 14.26 -6.60
CA GLU A 53 -2.04 15.44 -6.18
C GLU A 53 -0.58 15.04 -5.90
N LYS A 54 0.34 15.98 -6.09
CA LYS A 54 1.76 15.76 -5.81
C LYS A 54 1.94 15.20 -4.39
N ASP A 55 2.79 14.18 -4.27
CA ASP A 55 3.10 13.49 -3.01
C ASP A 55 1.88 12.84 -2.32
N CYS A 56 0.79 12.62 -3.07
CA CYS A 56 -0.39 11.90 -2.60
C CYS A 56 -0.61 10.62 -3.41
N ALA A 57 -1.19 9.63 -2.74
CA ALA A 57 -1.71 8.42 -3.36
C ALA A 57 -2.90 7.90 -2.54
N TYR A 58 -3.80 7.18 -3.20
CA TYR A 58 -4.86 6.46 -2.51
C TYR A 58 -4.36 5.10 -2.06
N VAL A 59 -4.69 4.72 -0.83
CA VAL A 59 -4.35 3.42 -0.24
C VAL A 59 -5.39 2.39 -0.64
N ASP A 60 -4.97 1.22 -1.09
CA ASP A 60 -5.86 0.11 -1.42
C ASP A 60 -6.37 -0.58 -0.14
N THR A 61 -7.41 -0.01 0.44
CA THR A 61 -8.07 -0.58 1.62
C THR A 61 -9.01 -1.73 1.28
N ASN A 62 -9.34 -1.95 0.00
CA ASN A 62 -10.19 -3.05 -0.44
C ASN A 62 -9.45 -4.40 -0.30
N ASN A 63 -8.19 -4.45 -0.74
CA ASN A 63 -7.39 -5.67 -0.66
C ASN A 63 -6.59 -5.80 0.64
N ASN A 64 -6.18 -4.69 1.26
CA ASN A 64 -5.37 -4.73 2.49
C ASN A 64 -6.19 -4.58 3.78
N GLY A 65 -7.48 -4.23 3.68
CA GLY A 65 -8.33 -3.87 4.81
C GLY A 65 -7.97 -2.51 5.42
N LYS A 66 -8.82 -1.99 6.31
CA LYS A 66 -8.63 -0.66 6.91
C LYS A 66 -7.45 -0.57 7.89
N LYS A 67 -7.02 -1.70 8.47
CA LYS A 67 -5.89 -1.76 9.43
C LYS A 67 -4.56 -1.30 8.82
N ILE A 68 -4.41 -1.38 7.50
CA ILE A 68 -3.22 -0.91 6.79
C ILE A 68 -2.97 0.59 6.99
N LEU A 69 -4.03 1.39 7.22
CA LEU A 69 -3.92 2.82 7.45
C LEU A 69 -3.19 3.14 8.76
N ASP A 70 -3.46 2.36 9.80
CA ASP A 70 -2.77 2.52 11.09
C ASP A 70 -1.33 1.99 11.02
N TRP A 71 -1.10 0.94 10.22
CA TRP A 71 0.26 0.47 9.95
C TRP A 71 1.11 1.52 9.21
N ILE A 72 0.54 2.23 8.23
CA ILE A 72 1.21 3.35 7.54
C ILE A 72 1.61 4.44 8.54
N LYS A 73 0.70 4.83 9.45
CA LYS A 73 0.97 5.84 10.48
C LYS A 73 2.06 5.37 11.46
N LYS A 74 1.94 4.15 11.99
CA LYS A 74 2.88 3.57 12.96
C LYS A 74 4.31 3.52 12.42
N ASN A 75 4.46 3.31 11.12
CA ASN A 75 5.76 3.22 10.45
C ASN A 75 6.22 4.55 9.82
N ASN A 76 5.51 5.66 10.06
CA ASN A 76 5.84 6.99 9.52
C ASN A 76 5.97 7.03 7.99
N LEU A 77 5.17 6.23 7.28
CA LEU A 77 5.23 6.14 5.80
C LEU A 77 4.46 7.26 5.11
N GLY A 78 3.59 7.96 5.83
CA GLY A 78 2.80 9.06 5.31
C GLY A 78 1.72 9.50 6.29
N ARG A 79 0.95 10.51 5.87
CA ARG A 79 -0.19 11.06 6.63
C ARG A 79 -1.49 10.71 5.91
N VAL A 80 -2.41 10.05 6.62
CA VAL A 80 -3.75 9.79 6.10
C VAL A 80 -4.51 11.12 6.02
N THR A 81 -4.98 11.46 4.82
CA THR A 81 -5.69 12.73 4.54
C THR A 81 -7.19 12.65 4.87
N GLY A 82 -7.75 11.45 4.98
CA GLY A 82 -9.19 11.21 5.14
C GLY A 82 -9.99 11.28 3.82
N ARG A 83 -9.34 11.54 2.68
CA ARG A 83 -10.00 11.49 1.37
C ARG A 83 -10.21 10.03 0.96
N GLU A 84 -11.43 9.72 0.55
CA GLU A 84 -11.80 8.39 0.04
C GLU A 84 -12.15 8.47 -1.45
N ARG A 85 -11.88 7.40 -2.18
CA ARG A 85 -12.27 7.25 -3.57
C ARG A 85 -12.39 5.77 -3.92
N CYS A 86 -13.35 5.43 -4.77
CA CYS A 86 -13.53 4.10 -5.33
C CYS A 86 -13.22 4.10 -6.83
N SER A 87 -12.74 2.97 -7.34
CA SER A 87 -12.63 2.71 -8.78
C SER A 87 -13.87 1.92 -9.23
N GLY A 88 -14.58 2.41 -10.24
CA GLY A 88 -15.84 1.80 -10.70
C GLY A 88 -17.07 2.30 -9.93
N TYR A 89 -18.23 2.18 -10.57
CA TYR A 89 -19.55 2.68 -10.14
C TYR A 89 -20.11 1.93 -8.93
#